data_AF-A0A7S2CHX1-F1
#
_entry.id   AF-A0A7S2CHX1-F1
#
_cell.length_a   1.000
_cell.length_b   1.000
_cell.length_c   1.000
_cell.angle_alpha   90.00
_cell.angle_beta   90.00
_cell.angle_gamma   90.00
#
_symmetry.space_group_name_H-M   'P 1'
#
loop_
_entity.id
_entity.type
_entity.pdbx_description
1 polymer ?
#
loop_
_entity_poly.entity_id
_entity_poly.type
_entity_poly.pdbx_seq_one_letter_code
_entity_poly.pdbx_strand_id
1 'polypeptide(L)'
;SRAYLEREVILCPHDVDMLPDPSLAPFYSHYRPGECVHLGWVNRKYDYKNFFGGANAIPMCDFLSAGGFPNDFWGWGREDDVLHGRLRVLARTKVLVPSAETGMAFSDGAASGVGKPSPRLVSENRIFPQHLLGFDNIFDPPSFTVLDYEERGWLSHMLLDLQPERGEATPLRGASIRALDAMLSGKK
;
A
#
# COMPACT_ATOMS: atom_id res chain seq x y z
N SER A 1 10.08 -4.27 -19.58
CA SER A 1 10.21 -2.88 -20.09
C SER A 1 10.36 -1.94 -18.91
N ARG A 2 11.08 -0.82 -19.05
CA ARG A 2 11.32 0.18 -17.97
C ARG A 2 10.29 1.33 -17.99
N ALA A 3 9.08 1.07 -18.47
CA ALA A 3 8.09 2.11 -18.79
C ALA A 3 7.68 2.98 -17.57
N TYR A 4 7.87 2.48 -16.35
CA TYR A 4 7.63 3.22 -15.10
C TYR A 4 8.71 4.29 -14.80
N LEU A 5 9.83 4.29 -15.51
CA LEU A 5 10.90 5.29 -15.37
C LEU A 5 10.75 6.48 -16.32
N GLU A 6 9.83 6.42 -17.29
CA GLU A 6 9.71 7.41 -18.37
C GLU A 6 8.38 8.18 -18.37
N ARG A 7 7.47 7.91 -17.44
CA ARG A 7 6.11 8.48 -17.41
C ARG A 7 5.74 9.05 -16.04
N GLU A 8 4.76 9.96 -16.03
CA GLU A 8 4.04 10.41 -14.84
C GLU A 8 3.19 9.25 -14.30
N VAL A 9 3.83 8.35 -13.57
CA VAL A 9 3.17 7.17 -12.97
C VAL A 9 2.85 7.48 -11.52
N ILE A 10 1.60 7.19 -11.13
CA ILE A 10 1.15 7.18 -9.74
C ILE A 10 0.97 5.72 -9.34
N LEU A 11 1.60 5.32 -8.24
CA LEU A 11 1.29 4.08 -7.53
C LEU A 11 0.17 4.34 -6.53
N CYS A 12 -0.88 3.53 -6.58
CA CYS A 12 -2.00 3.61 -5.64
C CYS A 12 -2.14 2.32 -4.80
N PRO A 13 -1.36 2.13 -3.71
CA PRO A 13 -1.61 1.04 -2.77
C PRO A 13 -2.98 1.23 -2.12
N HIS A 14 -3.76 0.14 -2.04
CA HIS A 14 -5.15 0.20 -1.64
C HIS A 14 -5.60 -1.05 -0.88
N ASP A 15 -6.20 -0.86 0.29
CA ASP A 15 -6.94 -1.90 1.00
C ASP A 15 -8.18 -2.29 0.18
N VAL A 16 -8.38 -3.59 -0.06
CA VAL A 16 -9.54 -4.08 -0.83
C VAL A 16 -10.89 -3.79 -0.15
N ASP A 17 -10.88 -3.59 1.17
CA ASP A 17 -12.07 -3.30 1.98
C ASP A 17 -12.42 -1.81 2.06
N MET A 18 -11.65 -0.94 1.40
CA MET A 18 -11.92 0.48 1.30
C MET A 18 -12.46 0.81 -0.08
N LEU A 19 -13.74 1.16 -0.19
CA LEU A 19 -14.30 1.59 -1.47
C LEU A 19 -14.05 3.09 -1.67
N PRO A 20 -13.58 3.51 -2.86
CA PRO A 20 -13.35 4.93 -3.13
C PRO A 20 -14.68 5.68 -3.19
N ASP A 21 -14.77 6.79 -2.47
CA ASP A 21 -15.86 7.75 -2.67
C ASP A 21 -15.62 8.53 -3.98
N PRO A 22 -16.63 8.72 -4.85
CA PRO A 22 -16.46 9.46 -6.10
C PRO A 22 -15.90 10.88 -5.94
N SER A 23 -16.16 11.54 -4.80
CA SER A 23 -15.57 12.84 -4.48
C SER A 23 -14.05 12.81 -4.34
N LEU A 24 -13.46 11.63 -4.12
CA LEU A 24 -12.03 11.46 -4.00
C LEU A 24 -11.31 11.29 -5.35
N ALA A 25 -12.05 11.04 -6.44
CA ALA A 25 -11.47 10.72 -7.75
C ALA A 25 -10.35 11.70 -8.21
N PRO A 26 -10.48 13.03 -8.04
CA PRO A 26 -9.42 13.98 -8.43
C PRO A 26 -8.09 13.75 -7.68
N PHE A 27 -8.16 13.26 -6.45
CA PHE A 27 -6.98 13.04 -5.59
C PHE A 27 -6.22 11.77 -5.94
N TYR A 28 -6.91 10.73 -6.46
CA TYR A 28 -6.26 9.54 -6.99
C TYR A 28 -5.34 9.84 -8.18
N SER A 29 -5.65 10.91 -8.92
CA SER A 29 -4.89 11.37 -10.08
C SER A 29 -3.91 12.52 -9.78
N HIS A 30 -3.70 12.89 -8.50
CA HIS A 30 -2.76 13.96 -8.16
C HIS A 30 -1.32 13.53 -8.46
N TYR A 31 -0.71 14.13 -9.47
CA TYR A 31 0.69 13.93 -9.81
C TYR A 31 1.48 15.22 -9.60
N ARG A 32 2.37 15.20 -8.60
CA ARG A 32 3.42 16.20 -8.42
C ARG A 32 4.58 15.59 -7.64
N PRO A 33 5.75 15.36 -8.25
CA PRO A 33 6.92 14.86 -7.53
C PRO A 33 7.21 15.69 -6.27
N GLY A 34 7.47 15.02 -5.16
CA GLY A 34 7.60 15.62 -3.83
C GLY A 34 6.27 15.82 -3.08
N GLU A 35 5.13 15.41 -3.63
CA GLU A 35 3.81 15.43 -2.98
C GLU A 35 3.07 14.10 -3.20
N CYS A 36 2.71 13.41 -2.11
CA CYS A 36 1.81 12.27 -2.14
C CYS A 36 0.51 12.57 -1.39
N VAL A 37 -0.54 11.82 -1.68
CA VAL A 37 -1.86 12.01 -1.06
C VAL A 37 -2.24 10.79 -0.25
N HIS A 38 -2.54 10.99 1.03
CA HIS A 38 -3.13 9.97 1.91
C HIS A 38 -4.65 10.02 1.78
N LEU A 39 -5.19 9.15 0.92
CA LEU A 39 -6.62 9.05 0.63
C LEU A 39 -7.37 8.36 1.77
N GLY A 40 -6.74 7.37 2.41
CA GLY A 40 -7.30 6.62 3.53
C GLY A 40 -7.60 7.48 4.77
N TRP A 41 -7.06 8.70 4.81
CA TRP A 41 -7.34 9.70 5.84
C TRP A 41 -8.83 9.93 6.08
N VAL A 42 -9.62 10.03 5.01
CA VAL A 42 -11.04 10.39 5.12
C VAL A 42 -11.88 9.32 5.82
N ASN A 43 -11.45 8.06 5.77
CA ASN A 43 -12.16 6.94 6.36
C ASN A 43 -11.81 6.73 7.86
N ARG A 44 -10.71 7.31 8.37
CA ARG A 44 -10.23 7.12 9.75
C ARG A 44 -10.33 5.68 10.27
N LYS A 45 -9.80 4.71 9.51
CA LYS A 45 -9.75 3.30 9.95
C LYS A 45 -9.07 3.18 11.33
N TYR A 46 -8.04 3.99 11.59
CA TYR A 46 -7.37 4.09 12.89
C TYR A 46 -7.15 5.54 13.33
N ASP A 47 -7.25 5.78 14.64
CA ASP A 47 -7.13 7.10 15.25
C ASP A 47 -5.82 7.22 16.05
N TYR A 48 -4.72 7.37 15.31
CA TYR A 48 -3.42 7.67 15.90
C TYR A 48 -2.64 8.67 15.05
N LYS A 49 -1.70 9.36 15.70
CA LYS A 49 -0.88 10.38 15.06
C LYS A 49 -0.10 9.78 13.89
N ASN A 50 -0.11 10.47 12.74
CA ASN A 50 0.63 10.08 11.54
C ASN A 50 0.18 8.75 10.89
N PHE A 51 -1.05 8.28 11.13
CA PHE A 51 -1.63 7.16 10.37
C PHE A 51 -1.51 7.41 8.87
N PHE A 52 -1.09 6.39 8.11
CA PHE A 52 -0.84 6.47 6.66
C PHE A 52 -1.34 5.23 5.88
N GLY A 53 -2.20 4.41 6.51
CA GLY A 53 -2.72 3.20 5.89
C GLY A 53 -4.00 3.41 5.08
N GLY A 54 -4.50 2.32 4.50
CA GLY A 54 -5.78 2.27 3.81
C GLY A 54 -5.68 2.54 2.30
N ALA A 55 -5.42 3.77 1.90
CA ALA A 55 -5.26 4.12 0.48
C ALA A 55 -4.35 5.32 0.30
N ASN A 56 -3.45 5.25 -0.67
CA ASN A 56 -2.46 6.31 -0.95
C ASN A 56 -2.35 6.54 -2.46
N ALA A 57 -2.03 7.76 -2.89
CA ALA A 57 -1.61 8.09 -4.24
C ALA A 57 -0.20 8.68 -4.19
N ILE A 58 0.78 7.95 -4.75
CA ILE A 58 2.20 8.26 -4.59
C ILE A 58 2.84 8.35 -5.97
N PRO A 59 3.50 9.46 -6.33
CA PRO A 59 4.34 9.51 -7.52
C PRO A 59 5.37 8.36 -7.48
N MET A 60 5.46 7.58 -8.55
CA MET A 60 6.34 6.41 -8.59
C MET A 60 7.82 6.79 -8.32
N CYS A 61 8.24 7.98 -8.74
CA CYS A 61 9.57 8.50 -8.41
C CYS A 61 9.80 8.65 -6.91
N ASP A 62 8.82 9.15 -6.17
CA ASP A 62 8.90 9.35 -4.72
C ASP A 62 8.87 8.01 -3.99
N PHE A 63 8.04 7.07 -4.44
CA PHE A 63 8.00 5.70 -3.90
C PHE A 63 9.35 4.98 -4.07
N LEU A 64 9.97 5.11 -5.25
CA LEU A 64 11.30 4.56 -5.51
C LEU A 64 12.38 5.26 -4.69
N SER A 65 12.35 6.60 -4.57
CA SER A 65 13.27 7.36 -3.72
C SER A 65 13.15 7.02 -2.24
N ALA A 66 11.97 6.60 -1.80
CA ALA A 66 11.74 6.11 -0.44
C ALA A 66 12.23 4.67 -0.22
N GLY A 67 12.59 3.93 -1.28
CA GLY A 67 12.88 2.50 -1.19
C GLY A 67 11.63 1.63 -1.02
N GLY A 68 10.43 2.17 -1.29
CA GLY A 68 9.17 1.45 -1.16
C GLY A 68 8.84 0.98 0.26
N PHE A 69 7.91 0.02 0.35
CA PHE A 69 7.52 -0.64 1.59
C PHE A 69 8.68 -1.47 2.18
N PRO A 70 8.69 -1.69 3.51
CA PRO A 70 9.59 -2.68 4.12
C PRO A 70 9.14 -4.11 3.77
N ASN A 71 10.09 -5.04 3.74
CA ASN A 71 9.88 -6.44 3.35
C ASN A 71 9.77 -7.39 4.57
N ASP A 72 10.15 -6.95 5.77
CA ASP A 72 10.26 -7.80 6.96
C ASP A 72 9.09 -7.68 7.96
N PHE A 73 8.03 -6.96 7.58
CA PHE A 73 6.82 -6.76 8.39
C PHE A 73 5.80 -7.86 8.08
N TRP A 74 5.79 -8.91 8.90
CA TRP A 74 4.83 -10.01 8.80
C TRP A 74 3.68 -9.84 9.81
N GLY A 75 2.48 -10.23 9.41
CA GLY A 75 1.28 -10.00 10.22
C GLY A 75 0.80 -8.55 10.16
N TRP A 76 0.04 -8.12 11.18
CA TRP A 76 -0.65 -6.83 11.12
C TRP A 76 0.22 -5.66 11.58
N GLY A 77 0.32 -4.65 10.73
CA GLY A 77 0.61 -3.25 11.07
C GLY A 77 2.08 -2.84 11.12
N ARG A 78 2.26 -1.52 11.04
CA ARG A 78 3.51 -0.71 11.10
C ARG A 78 4.31 -0.63 9.79
N GLU A 79 3.98 -1.42 8.79
CA GLU A 79 4.50 -1.29 7.41
C GLU A 79 4.19 0.09 6.81
N ASP A 80 2.96 0.59 7.01
CA ASP A 80 2.53 1.91 6.54
C ASP A 80 3.27 3.04 7.27
N ASP A 81 3.52 2.85 8.57
CA ASP A 81 4.25 3.82 9.40
C ASP A 81 5.70 3.95 8.91
N VAL A 82 6.33 2.84 8.48
CA VAL A 82 7.67 2.85 7.90
C VAL A 82 7.67 3.53 6.54
N LEU A 83 6.73 3.19 5.64
CA LEU A 83 6.64 3.85 4.34
C LEU A 83 6.43 5.36 4.51
N HIS A 84 5.54 5.79 5.41
CA HIS A 84 5.32 7.19 5.73
C HIS A 84 6.61 7.87 6.20
N GLY A 85 7.36 7.23 7.10
CA GLY A 85 8.66 7.71 7.56
C GLY A 85 9.67 7.85 6.42
N ARG A 86 9.79 6.83 5.56
CA ARG A 86 10.69 6.82 4.40
C ARG A 86 10.37 7.91 3.39
N LEU A 87 9.09 8.11 3.06
CA LEU A 87 8.64 9.18 2.15
C LEU A 87 9.07 10.56 2.68
N ARG A 88 8.89 10.82 3.97
CA ARG A 88 9.25 12.12 4.56
C ARG A 88 10.75 12.32 4.70
N VAL A 89 11.49 11.28 5.06
CA VAL A 89 12.92 11.39 5.41
C VAL A 89 13.83 11.19 4.21
N LEU A 90 13.61 10.13 3.42
CA LEU A 90 14.46 9.75 2.30
C LEU A 90 14.04 10.45 1.00
N ALA A 91 12.75 10.42 0.67
CA ALA A 91 12.23 11.04 -0.55
C ALA A 91 11.96 12.54 -0.39
N ARG A 92 11.88 13.06 0.85
CA ARG A 92 11.49 14.44 1.17
C ARG A 92 10.10 14.81 0.63
N THR A 93 9.23 13.82 0.52
CA THR A 93 7.87 13.95 0.03
C THR A 93 6.95 14.52 1.11
N LYS A 94 6.13 15.49 0.73
CA LYS A 94 5.06 16.05 1.53
C LYS A 94 3.84 15.13 1.46
N VAL A 95 3.29 14.79 2.61
CA VAL A 95 2.03 14.03 2.70
C VAL A 95 0.87 15.02 2.79
N LEU A 96 0.00 14.97 1.79
CA LEU A 96 -1.22 15.76 1.69
C LEU A 96 -2.42 14.90 2.04
N VAL A 97 -3.50 15.54 2.49
CA VAL A 97 -4.81 14.92 2.74
C VAL A 97 -5.89 15.70 2.00
N PRO A 98 -6.96 15.02 1.52
CA PRO A 98 -8.13 15.71 0.98
C PRO A 98 -8.77 16.65 2.03
N SER A 99 -9.15 17.84 1.60
CA SER A 99 -9.77 18.89 2.42
C SER A 99 -11.01 19.44 1.72
N ALA A 100 -12.14 19.49 2.43
CA ALA A 100 -13.38 20.06 1.90
C ALA A 100 -13.28 21.57 1.65
N GLU A 101 -12.42 22.28 2.39
CA GLU A 101 -12.29 23.74 2.32
C GLU A 101 -11.29 24.20 1.26
N THR A 102 -10.15 23.51 1.15
CA THR A 102 -9.00 23.94 0.32
C THR A 102 -8.69 22.99 -0.83
N GLY A 103 -9.47 21.91 -1.00
CA GLY A 103 -9.14 20.80 -1.88
C GLY A 103 -8.10 19.88 -1.24
N MET A 104 -6.92 20.40 -0.91
CA MET A 104 -5.86 19.66 -0.19
C MET A 104 -5.33 20.42 1.02
N ALA A 105 -4.86 19.70 2.02
CA ALA A 105 -4.15 20.23 3.17
C ALA A 105 -2.90 19.40 3.48
N PHE A 106 -1.92 20.00 4.17
CA PHE A 106 -0.81 19.24 4.72
C PHE A 106 -1.31 18.31 5.83
N SER A 107 -0.84 17.07 5.85
CA SER A 107 -1.01 16.22 7.03
C SER A 107 -0.16 16.80 8.17
N ASP A 108 -0.82 17.41 9.15
CA ASP A 108 -0.21 17.87 10.39
C ASP A 108 -0.02 16.73 11.41
N GLY A 109 -0.41 15.51 11.01
CA GLY A 109 -0.43 14.32 11.85
C GLY A 109 -1.48 14.36 12.96
N ALA A 110 -2.28 15.43 13.06
CA ALA A 110 -3.37 15.52 14.02
C ALA A 110 -4.53 14.66 13.52
N ALA A 111 -5.18 13.94 14.43
CA ALA A 111 -6.37 13.15 14.16
C ALA A 111 -7.50 14.04 13.58
N SER A 112 -7.64 14.12 12.24
CA SER A 112 -8.70 14.86 11.54
C SER A 112 -9.40 13.93 10.53
N GLY A 113 -10.72 14.02 10.36
CA GLY A 113 -11.55 13.03 9.65
C GLY A 113 -12.76 12.52 10.48
N VAL A 114 -13.69 11.81 9.84
CA VAL A 114 -15.07 11.62 10.36
C VAL A 114 -15.40 10.16 10.73
N GLY A 115 -14.49 9.21 10.46
CA GLY A 115 -14.73 7.78 10.69
C GLY A 115 -14.61 7.30 12.14
N LYS A 116 -15.29 6.18 12.45
CA LYS A 116 -15.17 5.48 13.74
C LYS A 116 -13.91 4.61 13.74
N PRO A 117 -13.01 4.74 14.73
CA PRO A 117 -11.79 3.92 14.77
C PRO A 117 -12.16 2.44 14.90
N SER A 118 -11.60 1.61 14.03
CA SER A 118 -11.70 0.16 14.18
C SER A 118 -10.78 -0.30 15.32
N PRO A 119 -11.15 -1.35 16.08
CA PRO A 119 -10.25 -1.95 17.06
C PRO A 119 -8.93 -2.31 16.39
N ARG A 120 -7.83 -1.76 16.89
CA ARG A 120 -6.51 -2.05 16.36
C ARG A 120 -6.16 -3.51 16.67
N LEU A 121 -5.87 -4.31 15.65
CA LEU A 121 -5.19 -5.57 15.88
C LEU A 121 -3.82 -5.28 16.51
N VAL A 122 -3.47 -6.03 17.54
CA VAL A 122 -2.19 -5.84 18.22
C VAL A 122 -1.08 -6.24 17.25
N SER A 123 -0.26 -5.28 16.87
CA SER A 123 0.92 -5.50 16.04
C SER A 123 2.09 -5.97 16.90
N GLU A 124 2.67 -7.11 16.56
CA GLU A 124 3.92 -7.59 17.16
C GLU A 124 5.16 -6.94 16.52
N ASN A 125 4.98 -6.30 15.36
CA ASN A 125 6.06 -5.63 14.64
C ASN A 125 6.66 -4.50 15.48
N ARG A 126 7.96 -4.26 15.30
CA ARG A 126 8.70 -3.16 15.91
C ARG A 126 9.42 -2.38 14.82
N ILE A 127 9.39 -1.06 14.90
CA ILE A 127 10.12 -0.20 13.97
C ILE A 127 11.49 0.08 14.55
N PHE A 128 12.53 -0.30 13.83
CA PHE A 128 13.92 0.05 14.12
C PHE A 128 14.42 1.12 13.13
N PRO A 129 15.46 1.89 13.47
CA PRO A 129 16.02 2.90 12.58
C PRO A 129 16.43 2.35 11.21
N GLN A 130 16.88 1.10 11.14
CA GLN A 130 17.28 0.44 9.90
C GLN A 130 16.12 0.35 8.90
N HIS A 131 14.90 0.08 9.38
CA HIS A 131 13.70 0.08 8.55
C HIS A 131 13.46 1.48 7.98
N LEU A 132 13.63 2.56 8.74
CA LEU A 132 13.44 3.92 8.23
C LEU A 132 14.54 4.36 7.25
N LEU A 133 15.72 3.76 7.34
CA LEU A 133 16.87 4.02 6.47
C LEU A 133 16.88 3.17 5.20
N GLY A 134 15.88 2.30 5.00
CA GLY A 134 15.75 1.49 3.78
C GLY A 134 16.73 0.32 3.71
N PHE A 135 17.11 -0.27 4.85
CA PHE A 135 17.98 -1.46 4.86
C PHE A 135 17.28 -2.68 4.23
N ASP A 136 15.96 -2.70 4.24
CA ASP A 136 15.08 -3.64 3.54
C ASP A 136 14.16 -2.83 2.58
N ASN A 137 14.22 -3.05 1.28
CA ASN A 137 13.58 -2.15 0.32
C ASN A 137 13.24 -2.83 -1.01
N ILE A 138 12.56 -2.08 -1.89
CA ILE A 138 12.12 -2.58 -3.20
C ILE A 138 13.25 -3.02 -4.15
N PHE A 139 14.49 -2.60 -3.90
CA PHE A 139 15.66 -2.96 -4.69
C PHE A 139 16.36 -4.23 -4.18
N ASP A 140 15.90 -4.80 -3.06
CA ASP A 140 16.37 -6.11 -2.61
C ASP A 140 16.03 -7.18 -3.67
N PRO A 141 16.83 -8.26 -3.76
CA PRO A 141 16.46 -9.40 -4.59
C PRO A 141 15.04 -9.88 -4.26
N PRO A 142 14.20 -10.18 -5.26
CA PRO A 142 12.85 -10.66 -5.02
C PRO A 142 12.86 -11.89 -4.11
N SER A 143 12.16 -11.81 -2.99
CA SER A 143 11.96 -12.92 -2.04
C SER A 143 10.69 -13.71 -2.32
N PHE A 144 10.03 -13.47 -3.46
CA PHE A 144 8.78 -14.10 -3.85
C PHE A 144 8.89 -14.84 -5.19
N THR A 145 7.99 -15.78 -5.43
CA THR A 145 7.77 -16.37 -6.75
C THR A 145 6.35 -16.10 -7.24
N VAL A 146 6.19 -15.93 -8.56
CA VAL A 146 4.88 -15.84 -9.19
C VAL A 146 4.39 -17.25 -9.45
N LEU A 147 3.29 -17.64 -8.79
CA LEU A 147 2.67 -18.96 -8.95
C LEU A 147 1.70 -18.98 -10.12
N ASP A 148 0.95 -17.89 -10.33
CA ASP A 148 -0.04 -17.74 -11.40
C ASP A 148 -0.19 -16.27 -11.82
N TYR A 149 -0.58 -16.05 -13.07
CA TYR A 149 -0.83 -14.72 -13.65
C TYR A 149 -2.02 -14.79 -14.61
N GLU A 150 -2.99 -13.91 -14.42
CA GLU A 150 -4.14 -13.78 -15.31
C GLU A 150 -4.39 -12.32 -15.68
N GLU A 151 -4.57 -12.05 -16.97
CA GLU A 151 -4.92 -10.73 -17.48
C GLU A 151 -6.38 -10.70 -17.96
N ARG A 152 -7.16 -9.77 -17.41
CA ARG A 152 -8.60 -9.60 -17.64
C ARG A 152 -8.94 -8.17 -18.02
N GLY A 153 -8.52 -7.75 -19.22
CA GLY A 153 -8.86 -6.44 -19.78
C GLY A 153 -8.28 -5.28 -18.97
N TRP A 154 -9.05 -4.75 -17.99
CA TRP A 154 -8.65 -3.67 -17.10
C TRP A 154 -8.04 -4.14 -15.77
N LEU A 155 -8.01 -5.45 -15.53
CA LEU A 155 -7.50 -6.06 -14.30
C LEU A 155 -6.41 -7.08 -14.64
N SER A 156 -5.31 -7.04 -13.90
CA SER A 156 -4.33 -8.14 -13.85
C SER A 156 -4.35 -8.75 -12.46
N HIS A 157 -4.36 -10.07 -12.38
CA HIS A 157 -4.31 -10.83 -11.15
C HIS A 157 -3.00 -11.62 -11.08
N MET A 158 -2.29 -11.52 -9.96
CA MET A 158 -1.05 -12.24 -9.70
C MET A 158 -1.20 -13.04 -8.40
N LEU A 159 -0.95 -14.35 -8.47
CA LEU A 159 -0.81 -15.18 -7.28
C LEU A 159 0.69 -15.30 -6.95
N LEU A 160 1.06 -14.88 -5.75
CA LEU A 160 2.45 -14.84 -5.30
C LEU A 160 2.68 -15.78 -4.12
N ASP A 161 3.79 -16.51 -4.13
CA ASP A 161 4.37 -17.14 -2.94
C ASP A 161 5.44 -16.21 -2.38
N LEU A 162 5.21 -15.67 -1.18
CA LEU A 162 6.10 -14.71 -0.53
C LEU A 162 7.20 -15.37 0.32
N GLN A 163 7.21 -16.72 0.45
CA GLN A 163 8.22 -17.47 1.21
C GLN A 163 8.63 -18.79 0.50
N PRO A 164 9.10 -18.73 -0.77
CA PRO A 164 9.38 -19.92 -1.59
C PRO A 164 10.49 -20.82 -1.01
N GLU A 165 11.43 -20.25 -0.24
CA GLU A 165 12.54 -20.99 0.37
C GLU A 165 12.14 -21.81 1.61
N ARG A 166 10.94 -21.60 2.17
CA ARG A 166 10.46 -22.38 3.33
C ARG A 166 9.95 -23.79 2.96
N GLY A 167 9.96 -24.15 1.67
CA GLY A 167 9.89 -25.55 1.25
C GLY A 167 8.54 -26.26 1.45
N GLU A 168 7.43 -25.51 1.54
CA GLU A 168 6.08 -26.10 1.68
C GLU A 168 5.08 -25.71 0.57
N ALA A 169 5.52 -25.00 -0.47
CA ALA A 169 4.66 -24.77 -1.63
C ALA A 169 4.60 -26.05 -2.48
N THR A 170 3.69 -26.96 -2.14
CA THR A 170 3.23 -27.96 -3.11
C THR A 170 2.59 -27.17 -4.24
N PRO A 171 3.10 -27.23 -5.48
CA PRO A 171 2.43 -26.58 -6.59
C PRO A 171 1.05 -27.21 -6.68
N LEU A 172 -0.02 -26.42 -6.57
CA LEU A 172 -1.35 -26.86 -6.93
C LEU A 172 -1.36 -27.10 -8.44
N ARG A 173 -0.80 -28.24 -8.88
CA ARG A 173 -1.04 -28.77 -10.21
C ARG A 173 -2.54 -29.10 -10.28
N GLY A 174 -3.33 -28.16 -10.79
CA GLY A 174 -4.69 -28.43 -11.26
C GLY A 174 -5.84 -27.77 -10.50
N ALA A 175 -5.62 -26.91 -9.50
CA ALA A 175 -6.71 -26.11 -8.96
C ALA A 175 -6.89 -24.86 -9.83
N SER A 176 -7.68 -24.96 -10.90
CA SER A 176 -8.12 -23.77 -11.64
C SER A 176 -8.76 -22.77 -10.67
N ILE A 177 -8.58 -21.47 -10.88
CA ILE A 177 -9.17 -20.35 -10.12
C ILE A 177 -10.67 -20.55 -9.78
N ARG A 178 -11.42 -21.30 -10.60
CA ARG A 178 -12.82 -21.68 -10.35
C ARG A 178 -13.02 -22.44 -9.02
N ALA A 179 -12.04 -23.18 -8.54
CA ALA A 179 -12.12 -23.92 -7.27
C ALA A 179 -12.00 -22.98 -6.05
N LEU A 180 -11.23 -21.89 -6.18
CA LEU A 180 -11.08 -20.89 -5.12
C LEU A 180 -12.31 -19.96 -5.05
N ASP A 181 -12.85 -19.57 -6.21
CA ASP A 181 -14.12 -18.83 -6.30
C ASP A 181 -15.31 -19.63 -5.72
N ALA A 182 -15.33 -20.96 -5.90
CA ALA A 182 -16.33 -21.84 -5.30
C ALA A 182 -16.20 -21.92 -3.77
N MET A 183 -14.97 -21.93 -3.23
CA MET A 183 -14.74 -21.92 -1.77
C MET A 183 -15.12 -20.58 -1.11
N LEU A 184 -14.90 -19.46 -1.79
CA LEU A 184 -15.19 -18.12 -1.25
C LEU A 184 -16.64 -17.67 -1.46
N SER A 185 -17.38 -18.28 -2.38
CA SER A 185 -18.77 -17.92 -2.68
C SER A 185 -19.83 -18.56 -1.76
N GLY A 186 -19.43 -19.40 -0.80
CA GLY A 186 -20.32 -19.84 0.28
C GLY A 186 -21.64 -20.49 -0.17
N LYS A 187 -21.67 -21.19 -1.30
CA LYS A 187 -22.83 -22.02 -1.69
C LYS A 187 -22.51 -23.49 -1.37
N LYS A 188 -23.15 -24.00 -0.31
CA LYS A 188 -23.42 -25.42 -0.16
C LYS A 188 -24.41 -25.89 -1.22
#